data_AF-A0A3G4VLN1-F1
#
_entry.id   AF-A0A3G4VLN1-F1
#
_cell.length_a   1.000
_cell.length_b   1.000
_cell.length_c   1.000
_cell.angle_alpha   90.00
_cell.angle_beta   90.00
_cell.angle_gamma   90.00
#
_symmetry.space_group_name_H-M   'P 1'
#
loop_
_entity.id
_entity.type
_entity.pdbx_description
1 polymer ?
#
loop_
_entity_poly.entity_id
_entity_poly.type
_entity_poly.pdbx_seq_one_letter_code
_entity_poly.pdbx_strand_id
1 'polypeptide(L)'
;MKGRSQYLTDAPLRRRVTAATNKVESFNHFSQWVGFGNQGVIADIDPVGQEKAMKFNAVFTNVVISHNAPDIAGIVRQLLEEGWEIDPEDLAHVSPYLTDHINRFGEYSTHELCIRPEAYKTKPDADLTLLREQDPAATGFGQAA
;
A
#
# COMPACT_ATOMS: atom_id res chain seq x y z
N MET A 1 -10.64 -32.49 13.12
CA MET A 1 -11.22 -31.95 11.86
C MET A 1 -12.62 -31.34 12.09
N LYS A 2 -12.77 -30.31 12.94
CA LYS A 2 -14.11 -29.79 13.35
C LYS A 2 -14.55 -28.49 12.63
N GLY A 3 -13.68 -27.85 11.83
CA GLY A 3 -13.95 -26.54 11.24
C GLY A 3 -14.65 -26.52 9.87
N ARG A 4 -14.48 -27.56 9.03
CA ARG A 4 -14.97 -27.53 7.62
C ARG A 4 -16.50 -27.62 7.47
N SER A 5 -17.20 -28.26 8.41
CA SER A 5 -18.66 -28.43 8.37
C SER A 5 -19.42 -27.13 8.72
N GLN A 6 -18.85 -26.32 9.62
CA GLN A 6 -19.48 -25.08 10.09
C GLN A 6 -19.47 -23.99 9.00
N TYR A 7 -18.39 -23.88 8.23
CA TYR A 7 -18.31 -22.93 7.11
C TYR A 7 -19.36 -23.18 6.02
N LEU A 8 -19.58 -24.43 5.62
CA LEU A 8 -20.57 -24.77 4.58
C LEU A 8 -22.02 -24.52 5.01
N THR A 9 -22.29 -24.54 6.32
CA THR A 9 -23.66 -24.45 6.86
C THR A 9 -24.00 -23.03 7.33
N ASP A 10 -22.99 -22.22 7.70
CA ASP A 10 -23.16 -20.88 8.26
C ASP A 10 -22.98 -19.79 7.18
N ALA A 11 -24.11 -19.30 6.64
CA ALA A 11 -24.13 -18.22 5.65
C ALA A 11 -23.50 -16.89 6.12
N PRO A 12 -23.78 -16.38 7.34
CA PRO A 12 -23.11 -15.17 7.82
C PRO A 12 -21.60 -15.36 8.06
N LEU A 13 -21.15 -16.56 8.43
CA LEU A 13 -19.71 -16.87 8.47
C LEU A 13 -19.07 -16.83 7.08
N ARG A 14 -19.71 -17.42 6.06
CA ARG A 14 -19.20 -17.35 4.68
C ARG A 14 -19.10 -15.94 4.16
N ARG A 15 -20.15 -15.12 4.34
CA ARG A 15 -20.15 -13.72 3.90
C ARG A 15 -18.99 -12.92 4.49
N ARG A 16 -18.73 -13.08 5.79
CA ARG A 16 -17.60 -12.40 6.47
C ARG A 16 -16.25 -12.88 5.95
N VAL A 17 -16.07 -14.19 5.76
CA VAL A 17 -14.84 -14.74 5.22
C VAL A 17 -14.61 -14.24 3.80
N THR A 18 -15.61 -14.29 2.92
CA THR A 18 -15.50 -13.79 1.55
C THR A 18 -15.21 -12.29 1.50
N ALA A 19 -15.85 -11.47 2.33
CA ALA A 19 -15.55 -10.04 2.39
C ALA A 19 -14.11 -9.76 2.83
N ALA A 20 -13.62 -10.49 3.84
CA ALA A 20 -12.22 -10.37 4.29
C ALA A 20 -11.24 -10.83 3.21
N THR A 21 -11.53 -11.94 2.53
CA THR A 21 -10.73 -12.45 1.40
C THR A 21 -10.67 -11.45 0.26
N ASN A 22 -11.80 -10.92 -0.19
CA ASN A 22 -11.86 -9.91 -1.26
C ASN A 22 -11.00 -8.68 -0.92
N LYS A 23 -11.01 -8.22 0.33
CA LYS A 23 -10.19 -7.08 0.76
C LYS A 23 -8.69 -7.38 0.65
N VAL A 24 -8.26 -8.56 1.11
CA VAL A 24 -6.86 -8.98 1.04
C VAL A 24 -6.42 -9.21 -0.40
N GLU A 25 -7.29 -9.79 -1.24
CA GLU A 25 -7.04 -9.99 -2.67
C GLU A 25 -6.87 -8.66 -3.40
N SER A 26 -7.77 -7.69 -3.19
CA SER A 26 -7.65 -6.36 -3.77
C SER A 26 -6.36 -5.65 -3.35
N PHE A 27 -5.97 -5.77 -2.08
CA PHE A 27 -4.69 -5.23 -1.60
C PHE A 27 -3.49 -5.92 -2.26
N ASN A 28 -3.50 -7.25 -2.35
CA ASN A 28 -2.40 -8.01 -2.96
C ASN A 28 -2.24 -7.68 -4.44
N HIS A 29 -3.36 -7.60 -5.17
CA HIS A 29 -3.38 -7.19 -6.57
C HIS A 29 -2.81 -5.78 -6.74
N PHE A 30 -3.24 -4.84 -5.89
CA PHE A 30 -2.73 -3.47 -5.89
C PHE A 30 -1.24 -3.41 -5.55
N SER A 31 -0.78 -4.13 -4.53
CA SER A 31 0.63 -4.17 -4.14
C SER A 31 1.52 -4.79 -5.22
N GLN A 32 1.02 -5.78 -5.96
CA GLN A 32 1.70 -6.34 -7.11
C GLN A 32 1.74 -5.36 -8.29
N TRP A 33 0.66 -4.61 -8.51
CA TRP A 33 0.63 -3.54 -9.50
C TRP A 33 1.63 -2.43 -9.14
N VAL A 34 1.76 -2.08 -7.87
CA VAL A 34 2.78 -1.14 -7.40
C VAL A 34 4.19 -1.69 -7.60
N GLY A 35 4.43 -2.96 -7.28
CA GLY A 35 5.72 -3.64 -7.41
C GLY A 35 6.06 -4.05 -8.85
N PHE A 36 5.92 -3.12 -9.80
CA PHE A 36 5.95 -3.37 -11.25
C PHE A 36 7.25 -3.92 -11.84
N GLY A 37 8.33 -3.92 -11.05
CA GLY A 37 9.60 -4.51 -11.43
C GLY A 37 9.48 -6.03 -11.60
N ASN A 38 9.73 -6.51 -12.81
CA ASN A 38 9.84 -7.93 -13.15
C ASN A 38 8.60 -8.80 -12.89
N GLN A 39 7.39 -8.23 -12.75
CA GLN A 39 6.13 -8.95 -12.48
C GLN A 39 6.18 -9.95 -11.29
N GLY A 40 7.07 -9.74 -10.32
CA GLY A 40 7.25 -10.67 -9.21
C GLY A 40 8.09 -11.92 -9.56
N VAL A 41 8.74 -11.95 -10.73
CA VAL A 41 9.77 -12.95 -11.03
C VAL A 41 10.99 -12.64 -10.16
N ILE A 42 11.36 -13.60 -9.32
CA ILE A 42 12.57 -13.54 -8.52
C ILE A 42 13.76 -13.63 -9.48
N ALA A 43 14.40 -12.49 -9.75
CA ALA A 43 15.57 -12.42 -10.63
C ALA A 43 16.81 -13.07 -10.00
N ASP A 44 16.87 -13.14 -8.67
CA ASP A 44 18.00 -13.67 -7.92
C ASP A 44 17.55 -14.30 -6.59
N ILE A 45 18.19 -15.39 -6.17
CA ILE A 45 17.94 -16.11 -4.91
C ILE A 45 18.75 -15.44 -3.78
N ASP A 46 18.72 -14.11 -3.71
CA ASP A 46 19.28 -13.32 -2.61
C ASP A 46 18.17 -12.96 -1.62
N PRO A 47 18.11 -13.61 -0.43
CA PRO A 47 17.07 -13.34 0.55
C PRO A 47 17.08 -11.89 1.06
N VAL A 48 18.25 -11.25 1.14
CA VAL A 48 18.38 -9.88 1.65
C VAL A 48 17.81 -8.88 0.64
N GLY A 49 18.15 -9.04 -0.64
CA GLY A 49 17.58 -8.27 -1.74
C GLY A 49 16.06 -8.43 -1.85
N GLN A 50 15.56 -9.66 -1.72
CA GLN A 50 14.12 -9.95 -1.73
C GLN A 50 13.39 -9.29 -0.55
N GLU A 51 13.91 -9.44 0.67
CA GLU A 51 13.34 -8.82 1.86
C GLU A 51 13.29 -7.29 1.72
N LYS A 52 14.37 -6.68 1.21
CA LYS A 52 14.44 -5.23 0.96
C LYS A 52 13.39 -4.80 -0.07
N ALA A 53 13.25 -5.55 -1.16
CA ALA A 53 12.24 -5.28 -2.19
C ALA A 53 10.82 -5.38 -1.62
N MET A 54 10.52 -6.41 -0.83
CA MET A 54 9.21 -6.58 -0.19
C MET A 54 8.89 -5.43 0.77
N LYS A 55 9.84 -5.03 1.61
CA LYS A 55 9.67 -3.90 2.54
C LYS A 55 9.47 -2.59 1.80
N PHE A 56 10.27 -2.33 0.78
CA PHE A 56 10.15 -1.11 -0.02
C PHE A 56 8.81 -1.06 -0.76
N ASN A 57 8.38 -2.19 -1.34
CA ASN A 57 7.08 -2.29 -1.99
C ASN A 57 5.93 -2.02 -1.00
N ALA A 58 6.02 -2.55 0.23
CA ALA A 58 5.02 -2.28 1.27
C ALA A 58 4.95 -0.79 1.63
N VAL A 59 6.10 -0.12 1.79
CA VAL A 59 6.15 1.33 2.04
C VAL A 59 5.53 2.10 0.88
N PHE A 60 5.93 1.81 -0.36
CA PHE A 60 5.41 2.52 -1.53
C PHE A 60 3.91 2.29 -1.72
N THR A 61 3.45 1.05 -1.54
CA THR A 61 2.01 0.71 -1.58
C THR A 61 1.23 1.57 -0.59
N ASN A 62 1.72 1.72 0.64
CA ASN A 62 1.07 2.55 1.66
C ASN A 62 1.11 4.04 1.34
N VAL A 63 2.19 4.54 0.74
CA VAL A 63 2.29 5.93 0.28
C VAL A 63 1.23 6.22 -0.78
N VAL A 64 1.07 5.35 -1.78
CA VAL A 64 0.06 5.53 -2.83
C VAL A 64 -1.35 5.50 -2.25
N ILE A 65 -1.64 4.57 -1.33
CA ILE A 65 -2.93 4.52 -0.63
C ILE A 65 -3.20 5.82 0.14
N SER A 66 -2.17 6.37 0.79
CA SER A 66 -2.26 7.61 1.57
C SER A 66 -2.52 8.84 0.69
N HIS A 67 -2.24 8.77 -0.61
CA HIS A 67 -2.61 9.80 -1.58
C HIS A 67 -4.03 9.59 -2.12
N ASN A 68 -4.35 8.36 -2.54
CA ASN A 68 -5.67 8.02 -3.09
C ASN A 68 -6.83 8.25 -2.11
N ALA A 69 -6.65 7.89 -0.83
CA ALA A 69 -7.73 7.98 0.16
C ALA A 69 -8.26 9.41 0.38
N PRO A 70 -7.43 10.43 0.67
CA PRO A 70 -7.90 11.82 0.79
C PRO A 70 -8.41 12.39 -0.53
N ASP A 71 -7.83 12.01 -1.68
CA ASP A 71 -8.30 12.48 -2.99
C ASP A 71 -9.73 11.98 -3.29
N ILE A 72 -9.99 10.69 -3.06
CA ILE A 72 -11.35 10.12 -3.15
C ILE A 72 -12.30 10.84 -2.20
N ALA A 73 -11.88 11.08 -0.95
CA ALA A 73 -12.71 11.80 0.01
C ALA A 73 -12.98 13.25 -0.43
N GLY A 74 -12.03 13.91 -1.07
CA GLY A 74 -12.19 15.24 -1.67
C GLY A 74 -13.21 15.25 -2.80
N ILE A 75 -13.12 14.30 -3.73
CA ILE A 75 -14.06 14.14 -4.85
C ILE A 75 -15.47 13.88 -4.32
N VAL A 76 -15.63 13.00 -3.34
CA VAL A 76 -16.94 12.71 -2.73
C VAL A 76 -17.54 13.96 -2.09
N ARG A 77 -16.75 14.77 -1.39
CA ARG A 77 -17.22 16.04 -0.81
C ARG A 77 -17.67 17.02 -1.88
N GLN A 78 -16.90 17.16 -2.95
CA GLN A 78 -17.26 18.02 -4.08
C GLN A 78 -18.59 17.60 -4.72
N LEU A 79 -18.80 16.30 -4.94
CA LEU A 79 -20.06 15.78 -5.51
C LEU A 79 -21.26 16.09 -4.61
N LEU A 80 -21.10 15.97 -3.29
CA LEU A 80 -22.15 16.35 -2.33
C LEU A 80 -22.46 17.85 -2.37
N GLU A 81 -21.44 18.70 -2.52
CA GLU A 81 -21.60 20.16 -2.67
C GLU A 81 -22.31 20.55 -3.98
N GLU A 82 -22.09 19.78 -5.05
CA GLU A 82 -22.78 19.92 -6.34
C GLU A 82 -24.24 19.44 -6.30
N GLY A 83 -24.69 18.87 -5.18
CA GLY A 83 -26.06 18.43 -4.96
C GLY A 83 -26.35 16.99 -5.38
N TRP A 84 -25.31 16.17 -5.62
CA TRP A 84 -25.48 14.74 -5.88
C TRP A 84 -25.78 13.99 -4.57
N GLU A 85 -26.78 13.11 -4.60
CA GLU A 85 -27.02 12.16 -3.52
C GLU A 85 -26.13 10.93 -3.71
N ILE A 86 -25.30 10.62 -2.70
CA ILE A 86 -24.42 9.44 -2.70
C ILE A 86 -24.89 8.51 -1.57
N ASP A 87 -25.25 7.27 -1.92
CA ASP A 87 -25.58 6.24 -0.94
C ASP A 87 -24.31 5.78 -0.20
N PRO A 88 -24.30 5.72 1.15
CA PRO A 88 -23.21 5.12 1.91
C PRO A 88 -22.84 3.69 1.47
N GLU A 89 -23.79 2.91 0.96
CA GLU A 89 -23.56 1.55 0.43
C GLU A 89 -22.70 1.60 -0.85
N ASP A 90 -22.92 2.58 -1.72
CA ASP A 90 -22.10 2.78 -2.92
C ASP A 90 -20.65 3.17 -2.55
N LEU A 91 -20.49 4.04 -1.54
CA LEU A 91 -19.17 4.44 -1.07
C LEU A 91 -18.39 3.27 -0.44
N ALA A 92 -19.09 2.30 0.16
CA ALA A 92 -18.46 1.11 0.73
C ALA A 92 -17.80 0.20 -0.33
N HIS A 93 -18.18 0.35 -1.59
CA HIS A 93 -17.56 -0.35 -2.72
C HIS A 93 -16.33 0.37 -3.28
N VAL A 94 -16.10 1.64 -2.91
CA VAL A 94 -14.95 2.41 -3.35
C VAL A 94 -13.72 2.04 -2.52
N SER A 95 -12.70 1.51 -3.19
CA SER A 95 -11.42 1.17 -2.57
C SER A 95 -10.34 2.18 -2.96
N PRO A 96 -9.38 2.49 -2.08
CA PRO A 96 -8.27 3.40 -2.39
C PRO A 96 -7.20 2.78 -3.30
N TYR A 97 -7.53 1.68 -3.98
CA TYR A 97 -6.64 0.88 -4.82
C TYR A 97 -6.84 1.17 -6.31
N LEU A 98 -7.47 2.31 -6.64
CA LEU A 98 -7.62 2.78 -8.02
C LEU A 98 -6.24 3.11 -8.61
N THR A 99 -6.03 2.70 -9.85
CA THR A 99 -4.73 2.80 -10.54
C THR A 99 -4.79 3.59 -11.84
N ASP A 100 -5.98 3.78 -12.40
CA ASP A 100 -6.17 4.36 -13.74
C ASP A 100 -5.70 5.81 -13.83
N HIS A 101 -5.76 6.55 -12.71
CA HIS A 101 -5.30 7.95 -12.62
C HIS A 101 -3.80 8.08 -12.35
N ILE A 102 -3.09 6.97 -12.09
CA ILE A 102 -1.69 7.00 -11.68
C ILE A 102 -0.78 6.77 -12.90
N ASN A 103 0.04 7.78 -13.22
CA ASN A 103 1.12 7.59 -14.18
C ASN A 103 2.27 6.77 -13.56
N ARG A 104 2.15 5.44 -13.63
CA ARG A 104 3.05 4.46 -13.01
C ARG A 104 4.53 4.60 -13.40
N PHE A 105 4.82 5.09 -14.61
CA PHE A 105 6.20 5.26 -15.12
C PHE A 105 6.69 6.71 -15.06
N GLY A 106 5.82 7.64 -14.67
CA GLY A 106 6.13 9.07 -14.71
C GLY A 106 6.23 9.62 -16.14
N GLU A 107 6.61 10.89 -16.23
CA GLU A 107 6.90 11.56 -17.50
C GLU A 107 8.40 11.54 -17.74
N TYR A 108 8.82 10.95 -18.87
CA TYR A 108 10.21 11.01 -19.31
C TYR A 108 10.40 12.18 -20.25
N SER A 109 11.23 13.16 -19.87
CA SER A 109 11.64 14.22 -20.79
C SER A 109 12.60 13.66 -21.84
N THR A 110 12.16 13.60 -23.09
CA THR A 110 12.98 13.15 -24.23
C THR A 110 14.21 14.06 -24.46
N HIS A 111 14.20 15.28 -23.91
CA HIS A 111 15.31 16.24 -24.03
C HIS A 111 16.59 15.77 -23.32
N GLU A 112 16.47 14.90 -22.31
CA GLU A 112 17.59 14.44 -21.49
C GLU A 112 18.10 13.05 -21.87
N LEU A 113 17.49 12.37 -22.85
CA LEU A 113 17.91 11.03 -23.28
C LEU A 113 19.33 10.99 -23.90
N CYS A 114 19.86 12.15 -24.30
CA CYS A 114 21.24 12.31 -24.78
C CYS A 114 22.24 12.61 -23.64
N ILE A 115 21.77 12.82 -22.41
CA ILE A 115 22.62 13.01 -21.24
C ILE A 115 22.94 11.62 -20.70
N ARG A 116 24.22 11.23 -20.74
CA ARG A 116 24.65 10.01 -20.04
C ARG A 116 24.38 10.24 -18.55
N PRO A 117 23.51 9.44 -17.90
CA PRO A 117 23.31 9.58 -16.47
C PRO A 117 24.65 9.32 -15.78
N GLU A 118 24.99 10.18 -14.84
CA GLU A 118 26.13 9.98 -13.95
C GLU A 118 26.00 8.62 -13.24
N ALA A 119 27.13 7.96 -13.00
CA ALA A 119 27.13 6.61 -12.47
C ALA A 119 26.29 6.53 -11.19
N TYR A 120 25.31 5.62 -11.17
CA TYR A 120 24.39 5.46 -10.05
C TYR A 120 25.16 5.33 -8.74
N LYS A 121 25.03 6.33 -7.85
CA LYS A 121 25.69 6.35 -6.55
C LYS A 121 24.98 5.34 -5.66
N THR A 122 25.61 4.18 -5.46
CA THR A 122 25.05 3.03 -4.70
C THR A 122 24.84 3.31 -3.21
N LYS A 123 25.36 4.42 -2.70
CA LYS A 123 25.11 4.91 -1.35
C LYS A 123 24.12 6.08 -1.44
N PRO A 124 22.87 5.91 -0.98
CA PRO A 124 21.99 7.06 -0.80
C PRO A 124 22.64 8.00 0.23
N ASP A 125 22.73 9.28 -0.09
CA ASP A 125 23.20 10.32 0.86
C ASP A 125 22.16 10.60 1.95
N ALA A 126 21.03 9.89 1.94
CA ALA A 126 20.03 9.92 3.00
C ALA A 126 20.52 9.14 4.22
N ASP A 127 20.71 9.85 5.33
CA ASP A 127 21.00 9.24 6.62
C ASP A 127 19.73 8.60 7.20
N LEU A 128 19.55 7.30 6.93
CA LEU A 128 18.43 6.51 7.44
C LEU A 128 18.47 6.32 8.96
N THR A 129 19.52 6.77 9.66
CA THR A 129 19.53 6.79 11.13
C THR A 129 18.55 7.82 11.71
N LEU A 130 18.13 8.81 10.92
CA LEU A 130 17.12 9.81 11.31
C LEU A 130 15.68 9.25 11.37
N LEU A 131 15.42 8.11 10.71
CA LEU A 131 14.13 7.40 10.77
C LEU A 131 14.03 6.44 11.97
N ARG A 132 15.08 6.34 12.79
CA ARG A 132 14.99 5.66 14.08
C ARG A 132 14.41 6.65 15.08
N GLU A 133 13.10 6.83 15.04
CA GLU A 133 12.41 7.58 16.08
C GLU A 133 12.69 6.97 17.47
N GLN A 134 12.69 7.90 18.41
CA GLN A 134 13.03 7.76 19.82
C GLN A 134 12.33 6.55 20.46
N ASP A 135 13.14 5.72 21.10
CA ASP A 135 12.67 4.67 22.00
C ASP A 135 11.89 5.33 23.16
N PRO A 136 10.56 5.13 23.32
CA PRO A 136 9.86 5.60 24.50
C PRO A 136 10.05 4.54 25.60
N ALA A 137 11.28 4.40 26.10
CA ALA A 137 11.62 3.43 27.13
C ALA A 137 12.56 4.02 28.19
N ALA A 138 12.19 5.18 28.75
CA ALA A 138 12.72 5.63 30.03
C ALA A 138 11.79 6.67 30.67
N THR A 139 10.62 6.26 31.16
CA THR A 139 9.90 7.04 32.18
C THR A 139 9.50 6.11 33.32
N GLY A 140 10.37 6.08 34.33
CA GLY A 140 10.06 5.98 35.75
C GLY A 140 9.17 4.83 36.23
N PHE A 141 9.80 3.72 36.62
CA PHE A 141 9.33 2.97 37.79
C PHE A 141 10.49 2.86 38.79
N GLY A 142 10.51 3.77 39.76
CA GLY A 142 11.48 3.83 40.84
C GLY A 142 10.84 4.39 42.11
N GLN A 143 10.46 3.46 42.99
CA GLN A 143 10.30 3.58 44.44
C GLN A 143 9.23 4.54 45.01
N ALA A 144 8.15 3.93 45.52
CA ALA A 144 7.52 4.39 46.76
C ALA A 144 7.75 3.29 47.81
N ALA A 145 8.46 3.65 48.88
CA ALA A 145 8.39 3.02 50.19
C ALA A 145 7.39 3.82 51.03
#